data_AF-A0A382JWC3-F1
#
_entry.id   AF-A0A382JWC3-F1
#
_cell.length_a   1.000
_cell.length_b   1.000
_cell.length_c   1.000
_cell.angle_alpha   90.00
_cell.angle_beta   90.00
_cell.angle_gamma   90.00
#
_symmetry.space_group_name_H-M   'P 1'
#
loop_
_entity.id
_entity.type
_entity.pdbx_description
1 polymer ?
#
loop_
_entity_poly.entity_id
_entity_poly.type
_entity_poly.pdbx_seq_one_letter_code
_entity_poly.pdbx_strand_id
1 'polypeptide(L)'
;KLWYGDRYHQIYLKEGDITDPSNKWVVVDEHPDSMNDGCFFTNMTTSNPSYVDLPGTMHNNACGYGFADGHSEIKKWNHEMKSVINFSRSWAPKGAGAKADWLWHQERSSAPRR
;
A
#
# COMPACT_ATOMS: atom_id res chain seq x y z
N LYS A 1 -9.81 -6.44 3.89
CA LYS A 1 -9.91 -7.92 3.65
C LYS A 1 -8.74 -8.57 4.38
N LEU A 2 -8.95 -9.74 4.98
CA LEU A 2 -7.98 -10.39 5.88
C LEU A 2 -7.30 -11.58 5.18
N TRP A 3 -6.68 -11.36 4.02
CA TRP A 3 -6.22 -12.47 3.19
C TRP A 3 -5.14 -13.32 3.87
N TYR A 4 -4.26 -12.68 4.65
CA TYR A 4 -3.20 -13.33 5.44
C TYR A 4 -3.56 -13.55 6.92
N GLY A 5 -4.83 -13.30 7.27
CA GLY A 5 -5.33 -13.40 8.65
C GLY A 5 -4.67 -12.41 9.62
N ASP A 6 -4.93 -12.62 10.90
CA ASP A 6 -4.51 -11.77 12.01
C ASP A 6 -3.08 -12.04 12.48
N ARG A 7 -2.32 -12.94 11.83
CA ARG A 7 -0.98 -13.36 12.29
C ARG A 7 0.11 -12.32 12.07
N TYR A 8 -0.04 -11.48 11.04
CA TYR A 8 1.05 -10.61 10.56
C TYR A 8 0.78 -9.12 10.78
N HIS A 9 -0.46 -8.73 11.07
CA HIS A 9 -0.85 -7.35 11.24
C HIS A 9 -2.00 -7.22 12.24
N GLN A 10 -2.11 -6.04 12.84
CA GLN A 10 -3.23 -5.70 13.71
C GLN A 10 -4.49 -5.46 12.86
N ILE A 11 -5.62 -5.92 13.37
CA ILE A 11 -6.94 -5.63 12.81
C ILE A 11 -7.57 -4.52 13.65
N TYR A 12 -7.96 -3.43 12.99
CA TYR A 12 -8.67 -2.32 13.62
C TYR A 12 -10.16 -2.49 13.34
N LEU A 13 -10.98 -2.67 14.38
CA LEU A 13 -12.43 -2.88 14.25
C LEU A 13 -13.22 -1.59 14.50
N LYS A 14 -12.65 -0.69 15.29
CA LYS A 14 -13.15 0.67 15.54
C LYS A 14 -12.00 1.66 15.40
N GLU A 15 -12.34 2.93 15.18
CA GLU A 15 -11.39 4.02 15.01
C GLU A 15 -10.37 4.09 16.16
N GLY A 16 -10.83 3.94 17.40
CA GLY A 16 -9.96 3.95 18.59
C GLY A 16 -8.98 2.78 18.70
N ASP A 17 -9.06 1.77 17.83
CA ASP A 17 -8.06 0.70 17.75
C ASP A 17 -6.83 1.11 16.92
N ILE A 18 -6.98 2.12 16.05
CA ILE A 18 -5.94 2.54 15.11
C ILE A 18 -4.79 3.17 15.90
N THR A 19 -3.66 2.48 15.89
CA THR A 19 -2.42 2.97 16.47
C THR A 19 -1.69 3.85 15.46
N ASP A 20 -1.25 5.03 15.91
CA ASP A 20 -0.54 6.02 15.07
C ASP A 20 -1.37 6.43 13.82
N PRO A 21 -2.52 7.10 14.00
CA PRO A 21 -3.46 7.40 12.92
C PRO A 21 -2.85 8.27 11.82
N SER A 22 -1.90 9.13 12.15
CA SER A 22 -1.11 9.91 11.20
C SER A 22 -0.23 9.07 10.27
N ASN A 23 0.05 7.80 10.60
CA ASN A 23 0.78 6.89 9.71
C ASN A 23 -0.07 5.69 9.30
N LYS A 24 -1.41 5.77 9.31
CA LYS A 24 -2.27 4.69 8.79
C LYS A 24 -3.17 5.23 7.70
N TRP A 25 -2.97 4.76 6.47
CA TRP A 25 -3.83 5.16 5.37
C TRP A 25 -5.20 4.46 5.47
N VAL A 26 -6.23 5.17 5.04
CA VAL A 26 -7.63 4.67 4.97
C VAL A 26 -8.15 4.67 3.53
N VAL A 27 -7.60 5.54 2.68
CA VAL A 27 -7.85 5.59 1.24
C VAL A 27 -6.54 5.73 0.49
N VAL A 28 -6.44 5.10 -0.67
CA VAL A 28 -5.23 5.03 -1.50
C VAL A 28 -5.61 4.96 -2.96
N ASP A 29 -4.84 5.60 -3.83
CA ASP A 29 -4.99 5.42 -5.27
C ASP A 29 -4.48 4.04 -5.69
N GLU A 30 -5.28 3.35 -6.49
CA GLU A 30 -4.88 2.05 -7.05
C GLU A 30 -4.57 2.17 -8.55
N HIS A 31 -3.53 1.47 -9.00
CA HIS A 31 -3.19 1.36 -10.40
C HIS A 31 -4.31 0.62 -11.18
N PRO A 32 -4.73 1.10 -12.37
CA PRO A 32 -5.82 0.50 -13.13
C PRO A 32 -5.68 -1.01 -13.41
N ASP A 33 -4.45 -1.49 -13.62
CA ASP A 33 -4.20 -2.91 -13.88
C ASP A 33 -4.37 -3.84 -12.67
N SER A 34 -4.36 -3.34 -11.44
CA SER A 34 -4.73 -4.15 -10.26
C SER A 34 -6.17 -3.92 -9.81
N MET A 35 -6.75 -2.75 -10.12
CA MET A 35 -8.10 -2.36 -9.69
C MET A 35 -9.14 -3.43 -10.04
N ASN A 36 -9.71 -4.07 -9.03
CA ASN A 36 -10.67 -5.16 -9.21
C ASN A 36 -11.77 -5.23 -8.16
N ASP A 37 -11.61 -4.56 -7.02
CA ASP A 37 -12.59 -4.52 -5.94
C ASP A 37 -12.52 -3.19 -5.15
N GLY A 38 -13.45 -3.00 -4.22
CA GLY A 38 -13.58 -1.74 -3.47
C GLY A 38 -12.63 -1.61 -2.27
N CYS A 39 -11.49 -2.29 -2.28
CA CYS A 39 -10.53 -2.28 -1.19
C CYS A 39 -9.10 -2.55 -1.69
N PHE A 40 -8.09 -2.27 -0.85
CA PHE A 40 -6.67 -2.42 -1.22
C PHE A 40 -5.96 -3.44 -0.32
N PHE A 41 -5.13 -4.31 -0.90
CA PHE A 41 -4.30 -5.33 -0.23
C PHE A 41 -2.82 -5.04 -0.23
N THR A 42 -2.28 -5.00 0.98
CA THR A 42 -0.85 -5.06 1.23
C THR A 42 -0.45 -6.45 1.75
N ASN A 43 0.53 -7.07 1.12
CA ASN A 43 1.13 -8.29 1.65
C ASN A 43 2.01 -7.98 2.88
N MET A 44 1.56 -8.38 4.06
CA MET A 44 2.28 -8.14 5.33
C MET A 44 3.25 -9.27 5.71
N THR A 45 3.38 -10.31 4.87
CA THR A 45 4.12 -11.54 5.22
C THR A 45 5.61 -11.50 4.88
N THR A 46 6.06 -10.46 4.16
CA THR A 46 7.43 -10.39 3.65
C THR A 46 7.95 -8.95 3.59
N SER A 47 9.23 -8.78 3.94
CA SER A 47 9.94 -7.51 3.79
C SER A 47 10.46 -7.28 2.36
N ASN A 48 10.33 -8.26 1.47
CA ASN A 48 10.66 -8.11 0.05
C ASN A 48 9.43 -7.64 -0.74
N PRO A 49 9.59 -6.76 -1.74
CA PRO A 49 8.48 -6.22 -2.53
C PRO A 49 7.54 -7.31 -3.07
N SER A 50 6.27 -7.23 -2.68
CA SER A 50 5.24 -8.22 -3.06
C SER A 50 3.87 -7.55 -3.12
N TYR A 51 3.58 -6.89 -4.23
CA TYR A 51 2.32 -6.18 -4.44
C TYR A 51 1.20 -7.16 -4.82
N VAL A 52 0.13 -7.16 -4.03
CA VAL A 52 -1.13 -7.84 -4.39
C VAL A 52 -1.95 -6.89 -5.25
N ASP A 53 -2.20 -5.71 -4.68
CA ASP A 53 -2.73 -4.55 -5.38
C ASP A 53 -1.60 -3.52 -5.54
N LEU A 54 -1.61 -2.83 -6.66
CA LEU A 54 -0.55 -1.92 -7.07
C LEU A 54 -0.95 -0.49 -6.70
N PRO A 55 -0.15 0.22 -5.90
CA PRO A 55 -0.36 1.65 -5.67
C PRO A 55 -0.34 2.45 -6.96
N GLY A 56 -1.07 3.56 -6.99
CA GLY A 56 -1.15 4.47 -8.12
C GLY A 56 0.20 5.03 -8.56
N THR A 57 0.31 5.32 -9.85
CA THR A 57 1.50 5.94 -10.46
C THR A 57 1.17 7.15 -11.34
N MET A 58 -0.12 7.48 -11.46
CA MET A 58 -0.64 8.50 -12.38
C MET A 58 -0.30 9.93 -11.96
N HIS A 59 0.27 10.14 -10.77
CA HIS A 59 0.77 11.42 -10.30
C HIS A 59 2.29 11.58 -10.54
N ASN A 60 2.74 11.28 -11.76
CA ASN A 60 4.17 11.28 -12.12
C ASN A 60 4.96 10.30 -11.23
N ASN A 61 4.73 8.99 -11.36
CA ASN A 61 5.37 7.98 -10.50
C ASN A 61 5.14 8.26 -8.99
N ALA A 62 3.92 8.67 -8.65
CA ALA A 62 3.48 8.92 -7.28
C ALA A 62 2.03 8.47 -7.08
N CYS A 63 1.66 8.30 -5.81
CA CYS A 63 0.36 7.83 -5.34
C CYS A 63 -0.20 8.75 -4.26
N GLY A 64 -1.49 9.05 -4.32
CA GLY A 64 -2.22 9.70 -3.24
C GLY A 64 -2.54 8.72 -2.10
N TYR A 65 -2.43 9.22 -0.88
CA TYR A 65 -2.85 8.53 0.35
C TYR A 65 -3.64 9.51 1.23
N GLY A 66 -4.76 9.05 1.77
CA GLY A 66 -5.49 9.73 2.85
C GLY A 66 -5.36 8.94 4.15
N PHE A 67 -5.07 9.63 5.25
CA PHE A 67 -4.70 9.02 6.53
C PHE A 67 -5.83 9.07 7.55
N ALA A 68 -5.74 8.23 8.58
CA ALA A 68 -6.77 8.03 9.58
C ALA A 68 -6.99 9.26 10.50
N ASP A 69 -6.03 10.18 10.57
CA ASP A 69 -6.19 11.48 11.26
C ASP A 69 -6.82 12.58 10.39
N GLY A 70 -7.12 12.28 9.11
CA GLY A 70 -7.78 13.17 8.17
C GLY A 70 -6.87 13.94 7.21
N HIS A 71 -5.53 13.82 7.31
CA HIS A 71 -4.64 14.48 6.33
C HIS A 71 -4.45 13.65 5.05
N SER A 72 -3.73 14.20 4.08
CA SER A 72 -3.38 13.51 2.84
C SER A 72 -1.95 13.80 2.40
N GLU A 73 -1.33 12.83 1.74
CA GLU A 73 0.03 12.93 1.19
C GLU A 73 0.07 12.45 -0.26
N ILE A 74 1.02 12.97 -1.03
CA ILE A 74 1.42 12.41 -2.33
C ILE A 74 2.77 11.71 -2.15
N LYS A 75 2.78 10.38 -2.17
CA LYS A 75 4.01 9.58 -2.06
C LYS A 75 4.66 9.43 -3.43
N LYS A 76 5.76 10.15 -3.66
CA LYS A 76 6.64 9.92 -4.81
C LYS A 76 7.44 8.62 -4.62
N TRP A 77 7.42 7.73 -5.60
CA TRP A 77 8.15 6.46 -5.55
C TRP A 77 9.64 6.67 -5.86
N ASN A 78 10.49 6.01 -5.07
CA ASN A 78 11.96 6.02 -5.19
C ASN A 78 12.47 5.06 -6.26
N HIS A 79 11.59 4.19 -6.77
CA HIS A 79 11.85 3.36 -7.94
C HIS A 79 10.76 3.55 -8.99
N GLU A 80 11.03 3.07 -10.19
CA GLU A 80 10.02 3.04 -11.25
C GLU A 80 8.95 1.99 -10.90
N MET A 81 7.79 2.48 -10.47
CA MET A 81 6.59 1.66 -10.32
C MET A 81 5.97 1.38 -11.70
N LYS A 82 5.02 0.43 -11.77
CA LYS A 82 4.30 0.14 -13.00
C LYS A 82 3.57 1.40 -13.50
N SER A 83 3.97 1.89 -14.67
CA SER A 83 3.40 3.08 -15.32
C SER A 83 2.51 2.73 -16.51
N VAL A 84 2.77 1.61 -17.18
CA VAL A 84 2.02 1.15 -18.34
C VAL A 84 0.73 0.46 -17.89
N ILE A 85 -0.40 0.97 -18.37
CA ILE A 85 -1.72 0.34 -18.28
C ILE A 85 -1.87 -0.62 -19.44
N ASN A 86 -1.97 -1.91 -19.17
CA ASN A 86 -2.21 -2.95 -20.17
C ASN A 86 -3.20 -4.03 -19.69
N PHE A 87 -3.95 -3.75 -18.63
CA PHE A 87 -4.90 -4.66 -17.99
C PHE A 87 -4.28 -6.02 -17.60
N SER A 88 -2.98 -6.01 -17.30
CA SER A 88 -2.25 -7.17 -16.81
C SER A 88 -1.55 -6.84 -15.50
N ARG A 89 -1.75 -7.71 -14.51
CA ARG A 89 -1.06 -7.65 -13.22
C ARG A 89 0.40 -8.08 -13.28
N SER A 90 0.86 -8.61 -14.42
CA SER A 90 2.23 -9.09 -14.56
C SER A 90 3.21 -7.93 -14.53
N TRP A 91 3.92 -7.80 -13.42
CA TRP A 91 4.97 -6.81 -13.23
C TRP A 91 5.84 -7.20 -12.03
N ALA A 92 7.11 -6.77 -12.07
CA ALA A 92 8.02 -6.93 -10.96
C ALA A 92 8.72 -5.59 -10.70
N PRO A 93 8.85 -5.18 -9.43
CA PRO A 93 9.56 -3.97 -9.07
C PRO A 93 11.03 -4.07 -9.44
N LYS A 94 11.60 -2.96 -9.91
CA LYS A 94 13.01 -2.85 -10.34
C LYS A 94 13.70 -1.71 -9.62
N GLY A 95 15.00 -1.85 -9.38
CA GLY A 95 15.84 -0.79 -8.82
C GLY A 95 15.93 -0.80 -7.29
N ALA A 96 16.93 -0.07 -6.77
CA ALA A 96 17.30 -0.09 -5.35
C ALA A 96 16.21 0.49 -4.42
N GLY A 97 15.38 1.42 -4.92
CA GLY A 97 14.30 2.05 -4.15
C GLY A 97 13.09 1.15 -3.86
N ALA A 98 12.96 0.02 -4.57
CA ALA A 98 11.78 -0.85 -4.49
C ALA A 98 11.49 -1.35 -3.08
N LYS A 99 12.55 -1.77 -2.36
CA LYS A 99 12.41 -2.28 -0.99
C LYS A 99 12.02 -1.17 -0.02
N ALA A 100 12.57 0.03 -0.18
CA ALA A 100 12.25 1.17 0.68
C ALA A 100 10.79 1.60 0.50
N ASP A 101 10.31 1.69 -0.74
CA ASP A 101 8.92 2.01 -1.05
C ASP A 101 7.95 0.95 -0.52
N TRP A 102 8.32 -0.32 -0.65
CA TRP A 102 7.54 -1.44 -0.12
C TRP A 102 7.40 -1.41 1.40
N LEU A 103 8.50 -1.14 2.11
CA LEU A 103 8.49 -1.04 3.58
C LEU A 103 7.70 0.19 4.04
N TRP A 104 7.86 1.33 3.36
CA TRP A 104 7.08 2.54 3.62
C TRP A 104 5.57 2.27 3.52
N HIS A 105 5.17 1.53 2.48
CA HIS A 105 3.77 1.18 2.26
C HIS A 105 3.26 0.21 3.34
N GLN A 106 3.99 -0.88 3.63
CA GLN A 106 3.61 -1.84 4.68
C GLN A 106 3.44 -1.19 6.06
N GLU A 107 4.41 -0.36 6.47
CA GLU A 107 4.37 0.36 7.75
C GLU A 107 3.10 1.22 7.90
N ARG A 108 2.60 1.74 6.77
CA ARG A 108 1.41 2.60 6.73
C ARG A 108 0.10 1.86 6.50
N SER A 109 0.14 0.59 6.12
CA SER A 109 -1.07 -0.22 5.93
C SER A 109 -1.63 -0.75 7.24
N SER A 110 -0.78 -1.26 8.13
CA SER A 110 -1.21 -1.71 9.46
C SER A 110 -0.01 -1.88 10.40
N ALA A 111 -0.24 -1.75 11.71
CA ALA A 111 0.78 -2.05 12.69
C ALA A 111 1.14 -3.55 12.71
N PRO A 112 2.40 -3.92 12.99
CA PRO A 112 2.77 -5.30 13.27
C PRO A 112 1.95 -5.85 14.44
N ARG A 113 1.65 -7.15 14.40
CA ARG A 113 1.04 -7.81 15.55
C ARG A 113 2.04 -7.86 16.72
N ARG A 114 1.57 -7.48 17.92
CA ARG A 114 2.28 -7.69 19.20
C ARG A 114 2.15 -9.14 19.69
#